data_AF-A0A7S1KNC9-F1
#
_entry.id   AF-A0A7S1KNC9-F1
#
_cell.length_a   1.000
_cell.length_b   1.000
_cell.length_c   1.000
_cell.angle_alpha   90.00
_cell.angle_beta   90.00
_cell.angle_gamma   90.00
#
_symmetry.space_group_name_H-M   'P 1'
#
loop_
_entity.id
_entity.type
_entity.pdbx_description
1 polymer ?
#
loop_
_entity_poly.entity_id
_entity_poly.type
_entity_poly.pdbx_seq_one_letter_code
_entity_poly.pdbx_strand_id
1 'polypeptide(L)'
;MSHCFALNGNANDPSCDGIQGIVSAYEQALHSVQLYGPTFFSEIIRKASDLASGYVSQDVQQYHVLLLLTDGLVNDMDKTVEEICRASTLPLSIIIVGVGNADFSKMDFLDSDDGKLRSNSTGRVAQRDIVQFVPFNRFKDNPEAFANTVLAELPRQVEEFFRTQGISPNPGPVVDVNDIQITEGAMGSGLPDFQPFNQGSQQQGQQQMYPQQPQQSYNQQGQYQQQNYNHQGQYPPQQQPNPYGQ
;
A
#
# COMPACT_ATOMS: atom_id res chain seq x y z
N MET A 1 -30.63 9.60 2.62
CA MET A 1 -29.76 8.53 2.09
C MET A 1 -28.47 8.56 2.87
N SER A 2 -27.97 7.41 3.32
CA SER A 2 -26.67 7.32 4.01
C SER A 2 -25.62 6.79 3.03
N HIS A 3 -24.47 7.45 2.92
CA HIS A 3 -23.33 6.96 2.13
C HIS A 3 -22.41 6.04 2.95
N CYS A 4 -22.65 5.91 4.25
CA CYS A 4 -21.98 4.96 5.14
C CYS A 4 -22.99 4.39 6.14
N PHE A 5 -23.23 3.09 6.12
CA PHE A 5 -24.15 2.43 7.06
C PHE A 5 -23.52 1.13 7.59
N ALA A 6 -23.98 0.69 8.75
CA ALA A 6 -23.55 -0.56 9.35
C ALA A 6 -24.22 -1.74 8.63
N LEU A 7 -23.43 -2.65 8.08
CA LEU A 7 -23.91 -3.75 7.26
C LEU A 7 -24.81 -4.72 8.06
N ASN A 8 -24.51 -4.88 9.34
CA ASN A 8 -25.30 -5.67 10.29
C ASN A 8 -26.59 -4.97 10.78
N GLY A 9 -26.90 -3.77 10.27
CA GLY A 9 -28.07 -2.99 10.67
C GLY A 9 -27.96 -2.28 12.02
N ASN A 10 -26.86 -2.46 12.77
CA ASN A 10 -26.64 -1.84 14.07
C ASN A 10 -25.63 -0.69 13.97
N ALA A 11 -26.14 0.55 13.90
CA ALA A 11 -25.28 1.73 13.80
C ALA A 11 -24.41 1.99 15.04
N ASN A 12 -24.81 1.47 16.21
CA ASN A 12 -24.08 1.65 17.47
C ASN A 12 -22.94 0.63 17.63
N ASP A 13 -23.06 -0.52 16.97
CA ASP A 13 -22.03 -1.55 16.92
C ASP A 13 -22.00 -2.19 15.52
N PRO A 14 -21.19 -1.64 14.60
CA PRO A 14 -21.10 -2.13 13.22
C PRO A 14 -20.23 -3.39 13.07
N SER A 15 -19.75 -3.97 14.18
CA SER A 15 -18.83 -5.10 14.17
C SER A 15 -19.52 -6.39 13.72
N CYS A 16 -18.75 -7.27 13.08
CA CYS A 16 -19.20 -8.60 12.67
C CYS A 16 -18.24 -9.66 13.20
N ASP A 17 -18.77 -10.84 13.55
CA ASP A 17 -17.99 -11.96 14.06
C ASP A 17 -17.22 -12.65 12.93
N GLY A 18 -15.99 -12.20 12.72
CA GLY A 18 -15.08 -12.73 11.70
C GLY A 18 -15.59 -12.55 10.27
N ILE A 19 -14.89 -13.19 9.32
CA ILE A 19 -15.20 -13.08 7.89
C ILE A 19 -16.59 -13.62 7.57
N GLN A 20 -16.98 -14.73 8.19
CA GLN A 20 -18.30 -15.33 7.96
C GLN A 20 -19.43 -14.37 8.38
N GLY A 21 -19.27 -13.66 9.50
CA GLY A 21 -20.23 -12.63 9.93
C GLY A 21 -20.35 -11.49 8.93
N ILE A 22 -19.24 -11.04 8.34
CA ILE A 22 -19.23 -10.01 7.28
C ILE A 22 -20.01 -10.49 6.05
N VAL A 23 -19.73 -11.71 5.58
CA VAL A 23 -20.40 -12.30 4.40
C VAL A 23 -21.91 -12.44 4.64
N SER A 24 -22.30 -12.96 5.80
CA SER A 24 -23.72 -13.12 6.15
C SER A 24 -24.42 -11.77 6.28
N ALA A 25 -23.79 -10.75 6.88
CA ALA A 25 -24.35 -9.40 6.93
C ALA A 25 -24.49 -8.78 5.53
N TYR A 26 -23.51 -9.00 4.65
CA TYR A 26 -23.56 -8.56 3.25
C TYR A 26 -24.75 -9.14 2.50
N GLU A 27 -24.93 -10.47 2.54
CA GLU A 27 -26.04 -11.17 1.90
C GLU A 27 -27.40 -10.66 2.39
N GLN A 28 -27.54 -10.45 3.70
CA GLN A 28 -28.77 -9.91 4.29
C GLN A 28 -29.03 -8.47 3.84
N ALA A 29 -28.00 -7.62 3.84
CA ALA A 29 -28.12 -6.23 3.44
C ALA A 29 -28.64 -6.09 2.00
N LEU A 30 -28.16 -6.93 1.06
CA LEU A 30 -28.59 -6.92 -0.34
C LEU A 30 -30.12 -7.07 -0.53
N HIS A 31 -30.82 -7.70 0.40
CA HIS A 31 -32.29 -7.82 0.35
C HIS A 31 -33.03 -6.58 0.82
N SER A 32 -32.36 -5.67 1.53
CA SER A 32 -32.97 -4.54 2.23
C SER A 32 -32.48 -3.18 1.74
N VAL A 33 -31.35 -3.13 1.03
CA VAL A 33 -30.77 -1.89 0.51
C VAL A 33 -31.07 -1.72 -0.98
N GLN A 34 -31.35 -0.48 -1.37
CA GLN A 34 -31.40 -0.09 -2.77
C GLN A 34 -30.02 0.46 -3.16
N LEU A 35 -29.35 -0.20 -4.11
CA LEU A 35 -28.08 0.29 -4.64
C LEU A 35 -28.30 1.63 -5.34
N TYR A 36 -27.46 2.60 -5.00
CA TYR A 36 -27.52 3.97 -5.52
C TYR A 36 -26.09 4.50 -5.61
N GLY A 37 -25.81 5.27 -6.66
CA GLY A 37 -24.61 6.09 -6.78
C GLY A 37 -24.97 7.56 -6.61
N PRO A 38 -24.03 8.44 -6.24
CA PRO A 38 -22.61 8.35 -6.54
C PRO A 38 -21.77 7.57 -5.50
N THR A 39 -20.57 7.19 -5.91
CA THR A 39 -19.56 6.53 -5.08
C THR A 39 -18.69 7.59 -4.41
N PHE A 40 -18.79 7.70 -3.09
CA PHE A 40 -18.04 8.67 -2.29
C PHE A 40 -17.15 7.97 -1.26
N PHE A 41 -15.84 8.22 -1.32
CA PHE A 41 -14.87 7.58 -0.41
C PHE A 41 -14.56 8.44 0.81
N SER A 42 -14.72 9.77 0.73
CA SER A 42 -14.35 10.66 1.83
C SER A 42 -15.04 10.31 3.15
N GLU A 43 -16.34 9.96 3.12
CA GLU A 43 -17.07 9.65 4.35
C GLU A 43 -16.58 8.36 5.04
N ILE A 44 -16.33 7.30 4.28
CA ILE A 44 -15.87 6.03 4.86
C ILE A 44 -14.41 6.12 5.34
N ILE A 45 -13.55 6.84 4.61
CA ILE A 45 -12.17 7.09 5.02
C ILE A 45 -12.14 7.93 6.30
N ARG A 46 -12.98 8.96 6.40
CA ARG A 46 -13.11 9.76 7.63
C ARG A 46 -13.55 8.89 8.81
N LYS A 47 -14.57 8.05 8.63
CA LYS A 47 -15.03 7.15 9.70
C LYS A 47 -13.96 6.15 10.13
N ALA A 48 -13.22 5.58 9.18
CA ALA A 48 -12.10 4.70 9.49
C ALA A 48 -10.96 5.44 10.21
N SER A 49 -10.71 6.70 9.84
CA SER A 49 -9.75 7.58 10.52
C SER A 49 -10.16 7.84 11.96
N ASP A 50 -11.44 8.11 12.22
CA ASP A 50 -11.97 8.30 13.57
C ASP A 50 -11.75 7.04 14.43
N LEU A 51 -12.01 5.85 13.88
CA LEU A 51 -11.74 4.57 14.56
C LEU A 51 -10.24 4.34 14.80
N ALA A 52 -9.40 4.68 13.83
CA ALA A 52 -7.95 4.52 13.93
C ALA A 52 -7.27 5.56 14.82
N SER A 53 -7.96 6.64 15.20
CA SER A 53 -7.41 7.72 16.04
C SER A 53 -7.18 7.34 17.52
N GLY A 54 -7.45 6.08 17.87
CA GLY A 54 -7.20 5.54 19.21
C GLY A 54 -5.76 5.69 19.69
N TYR A 55 -5.56 5.60 20.99
CA TYR A 55 -4.25 5.70 21.63
C TYR A 55 -3.33 4.54 21.19
N VAL A 56 -2.12 4.89 20.76
CA VAL A 56 -1.07 3.93 20.37
C VAL A 56 0.14 4.11 21.28
N SER A 57 0.72 3.01 21.74
CA SER A 57 1.94 2.99 22.56
C SER A 57 2.73 1.70 22.34
N GLN A 58 3.86 1.55 23.03
CA GLN A 58 4.61 0.30 23.04
C GLN A 58 3.74 -0.90 23.46
N ASP A 59 2.84 -0.69 24.45
CA ASP A 59 1.94 -1.72 24.96
C ASP A 59 0.68 -1.90 24.10
N VAL A 60 0.29 -0.85 23.35
CA VAL A 60 -0.94 -0.82 22.53
C VAL A 60 -0.56 -0.53 21.07
N GLN A 61 -0.25 -1.60 20.33
CA GLN A 61 0.17 -1.52 18.92
C GLN A 61 -0.99 -1.83 17.96
N GLN A 62 -2.16 -1.23 18.18
CA GLN A 62 -3.31 -1.41 17.30
C GLN A 62 -3.09 -0.68 15.96
N TYR A 63 -3.41 -1.37 14.86
CA TYR A 63 -3.34 -0.86 13.50
C TYR A 63 -4.56 -1.29 12.72
N HIS A 64 -5.10 -0.39 11.90
CA HIS A 64 -6.33 -0.61 11.16
C HIS A 64 -6.06 -0.73 9.66
N VAL A 65 -6.84 -1.58 8.99
CA VAL A 65 -6.83 -1.70 7.53
C VAL A 65 -8.27 -1.51 7.05
N LEU A 66 -8.50 -0.47 6.26
CA LEU A 66 -9.76 -0.24 5.57
C LEU A 66 -9.72 -0.91 4.20
N LEU A 67 -10.54 -1.95 3.98
CA LEU A 67 -10.74 -2.55 2.66
C LEU A 67 -11.99 -1.95 2.00
N LEU A 68 -11.83 -1.28 0.86
CA LEU A 68 -12.90 -0.74 0.03
C LEU A 68 -13.06 -1.60 -1.22
N LEU A 69 -14.28 -2.10 -1.45
CA LEU A 69 -14.66 -2.76 -2.69
C LEU A 69 -15.55 -1.81 -3.50
N THR A 70 -15.21 -1.55 -4.76
CA THR A 70 -16.00 -0.64 -5.63
C THR A 70 -16.08 -1.19 -7.05
N ASP A 71 -17.22 -1.01 -7.70
CA ASP A 71 -17.42 -1.32 -9.12
C ASP A 71 -17.26 -0.11 -10.05
N GLY A 72 -17.02 1.08 -9.47
CA GLY A 72 -17.01 2.34 -10.19
C GLY A 72 -16.02 3.37 -9.65
N LEU A 73 -15.99 4.50 -10.34
CA LEU A 73 -15.10 5.64 -10.09
C LEU A 73 -15.48 6.42 -8.83
N VAL A 74 -14.47 6.95 -8.12
CA VAL A 74 -14.68 7.93 -7.04
C VAL A 74 -15.24 9.23 -7.61
N ASN A 75 -16.38 9.68 -7.08
CA ASN A 75 -17.04 10.91 -7.51
C ASN A 75 -16.60 12.15 -6.70
N ASP A 76 -15.91 11.97 -5.57
CA ASP A 76 -15.44 13.03 -4.65
C ASP A 76 -13.91 13.03 -4.48
N MET A 77 -13.16 13.00 -5.60
CA MET A 77 -11.71 12.84 -5.61
C MET A 77 -10.96 13.85 -4.72
N ASP A 78 -11.25 15.16 -4.83
CA ASP A 78 -10.55 16.18 -4.03
C ASP A 78 -10.77 15.98 -2.52
N LYS A 79 -12.00 15.61 -2.11
CA LYS A 79 -12.31 15.32 -0.71
C LYS A 79 -11.65 14.02 -0.24
N THR A 80 -11.63 13.01 -1.11
CA THR A 80 -10.97 11.73 -0.85
C THR A 80 -9.47 11.94 -0.60
N VAL A 81 -8.78 12.71 -1.45
CA VAL A 81 -7.37 13.07 -1.26
C VAL A 81 -7.17 13.85 0.05
N GLU A 82 -8.08 14.76 0.39
CA GLU A 82 -8.00 15.50 1.64
C GLU A 82 -8.10 14.58 2.87
N GLU A 83 -9.05 13.64 2.88
CA GLU A 83 -9.17 12.68 3.98
C GLU A 83 -8.01 11.69 4.03
N ILE A 84 -7.45 11.25 2.88
CA ILE A 84 -6.22 10.43 2.85
C ILE A 84 -5.04 11.20 3.44
N CYS A 85 -4.87 12.48 3.06
CA CYS A 85 -3.81 13.32 3.60
C CYS A 85 -3.92 13.48 5.12
N ARG A 86 -5.14 13.55 5.66
CA ARG A 86 -5.38 13.58 7.11
C ARG A 86 -5.10 12.23 7.76
N ALA A 87 -5.57 11.15 7.16
CA ALA A 87 -5.39 9.77 7.63
C ALA A 87 -3.92 9.33 7.65
N SER A 88 -3.07 9.91 6.81
CA SER A 88 -1.64 9.53 6.67
C SER A 88 -0.81 9.60 7.96
N THR A 89 -1.31 10.27 9.01
CA THR A 89 -0.65 10.35 10.32
C THR A 89 -1.17 9.33 11.33
N LEU A 90 -2.17 8.54 10.98
CA LEU A 90 -2.87 7.58 11.84
C LEU A 90 -2.36 6.15 11.62
N PRO A 91 -2.58 5.21 12.55
CA PRO A 91 -2.31 3.78 12.37
C PRO A 91 -3.33 3.13 11.42
N LEU A 92 -3.34 3.58 10.16
CA LEU A 92 -4.34 3.19 9.16
C LEU A 92 -3.68 3.00 7.78
N SER A 93 -4.02 1.88 7.15
CA SER A 93 -3.85 1.62 5.72
C SER A 93 -5.21 1.51 5.02
N ILE A 94 -5.26 1.84 3.74
CA ILE A 94 -6.46 1.80 2.90
C ILE A 94 -6.16 0.93 1.69
N ILE A 95 -6.90 -0.16 1.52
CA ILE A 95 -6.83 -1.02 0.34
C ILE A 95 -8.09 -0.78 -0.47
N ILE A 96 -7.95 -0.45 -1.75
CA ILE A 96 -9.05 -0.23 -2.68
C ILE A 96 -9.01 -1.33 -3.74
N VAL A 97 -10.06 -2.13 -3.82
CA VAL A 97 -10.22 -3.18 -4.82
C VAL A 97 -11.31 -2.78 -5.82
N GLY A 98 -10.90 -2.60 -7.07
CA GLY A 98 -11.81 -2.34 -8.18
C GLY A 98 -12.35 -3.65 -8.77
N VAL A 99 -13.67 -3.86 -8.72
CA VAL A 99 -14.35 -5.01 -9.32
C VAL A 99 -15.10 -4.60 -10.58
N GLY A 100 -15.29 -5.52 -11.53
CA GLY A 100 -15.97 -5.20 -12.78
C GLY A 100 -15.10 -4.40 -13.76
N ASN A 101 -15.74 -3.86 -14.81
CA ASN A 101 -15.05 -3.40 -16.02
C ASN A 101 -14.98 -1.86 -16.14
N ALA A 102 -15.09 -1.12 -15.05
CA ALA A 102 -14.95 0.33 -15.07
C ALA A 102 -13.51 0.75 -15.44
N ASP A 103 -13.35 2.01 -15.88
CA ASP A 103 -12.05 2.64 -16.00
C ASP A 103 -11.56 3.02 -14.60
N PHE A 104 -10.43 2.46 -14.16
CA PHE A 104 -9.85 2.71 -12.85
C PHE A 104 -8.60 3.59 -12.89
N SER A 105 -8.29 4.25 -14.01
CA SER A 105 -7.10 5.12 -14.16
C SER A 105 -6.98 6.20 -13.07
N LYS A 106 -8.11 6.69 -12.54
CA LYS A 106 -8.13 7.66 -11.44
C LYS A 106 -7.80 7.05 -10.07
N MET A 107 -7.92 5.74 -9.91
CA MET A 107 -7.55 5.04 -8.67
C MET A 107 -6.04 4.83 -8.59
N ASP A 108 -5.36 4.66 -9.73
CA ASP A 108 -3.90 4.61 -9.81
C ASP A 108 -3.28 5.91 -9.24
N PHE A 109 -3.96 7.06 -9.39
CA PHE A 109 -3.53 8.31 -8.76
C PHE A 109 -3.57 8.28 -7.23
N LEU A 110 -4.50 7.54 -6.63
CA LEU A 110 -4.62 7.44 -5.18
C LEU A 110 -3.53 6.57 -4.56
N ASP A 111 -2.96 5.63 -5.33
CA ASP A 111 -1.89 4.71 -4.92
C ASP A 111 -0.57 5.42 -4.58
N SER A 112 -0.37 6.65 -5.05
CA SER A 112 0.70 7.56 -4.60
C SER A 112 2.15 7.05 -4.74
N ASP A 113 2.39 5.95 -5.46
CA ASP A 113 3.74 5.36 -5.70
C ASP A 113 4.74 6.35 -6.31
N ASP A 114 4.27 7.23 -7.19
CA ASP A 114 5.10 8.22 -7.90
C ASP A 114 5.34 9.52 -7.09
N GLY A 115 4.86 9.58 -5.85
CA GLY A 115 5.07 10.71 -4.95
C GLY A 115 3.87 11.00 -4.06
N LYS A 116 4.09 11.78 -2.99
CA LYS A 116 3.09 12.00 -1.94
C LYS A 116 1.86 12.77 -2.44
N LEU A 117 0.68 12.22 -2.18
CA LEU A 117 -0.59 12.91 -2.36
C LEU A 117 -0.61 14.29 -1.69
N ARG A 118 -1.21 15.26 -2.39
CA ARG A 118 -1.39 16.62 -1.89
C ARG A 118 -2.84 17.04 -2.10
N SER A 119 -3.47 17.50 -1.02
CA SER A 119 -4.78 18.15 -1.08
C SER A 119 -4.67 19.49 -1.81
N ASN A 120 -5.46 19.66 -2.87
CA ASN A 120 -5.57 20.92 -3.61
C ASN A 120 -6.25 22.01 -2.78
N SER A 121 -7.20 21.63 -1.92
CA SER A 121 -7.99 22.57 -1.10
C SER A 121 -7.19 23.14 0.06
N THR A 122 -6.42 22.31 0.78
CA THR A 122 -5.71 22.73 1.99
C THR A 122 -4.20 22.86 1.81
N GLY A 123 -3.66 22.39 0.68
CA GLY A 123 -2.20 22.32 0.43
C GLY A 123 -1.48 21.25 1.27
N ARG A 124 -2.20 20.47 2.09
CA ARG A 124 -1.64 19.44 2.96
C ARG A 124 -1.06 18.30 2.11
N VAL A 125 0.10 17.82 2.51
CA VAL A 125 0.76 16.65 1.90
C VAL A 125 0.60 15.47 2.83
N ALA A 126 0.32 14.28 2.29
CA ALA A 126 0.32 13.04 3.05
C ALA A 126 1.70 12.82 3.70
N GLN A 127 1.75 12.46 4.98
CA GLN A 127 3.02 12.24 5.67
C GLN A 127 3.69 10.95 5.22
N ARG A 128 2.88 9.93 5.00
CA ARG A 128 3.24 8.60 4.52
C ARG A 128 2.27 8.22 3.41
N ASP A 129 2.70 7.30 2.57
CA ASP A 129 1.78 6.62 1.68
C ASP A 129 1.05 5.50 2.46
N ILE A 130 -0.26 5.40 2.24
CA ILE A 130 -1.18 4.55 3.01
C ILE A 130 -2.23 3.88 2.13
N VAL A 131 -2.19 4.07 0.80
CA VAL A 131 -3.20 3.53 -0.11
C VAL A 131 -2.57 2.40 -0.93
N GLN A 132 -3.31 1.33 -1.14
CA GLN A 132 -3.01 0.31 -2.15
C GLN A 132 -4.23 0.18 -3.07
N PHE A 133 -4.07 0.38 -4.37
CA PHE A 133 -5.12 0.07 -5.35
C PHE A 133 -4.84 -1.24 -6.11
N VAL A 134 -5.86 -2.09 -6.24
CA VAL A 134 -5.78 -3.33 -7.03
C VAL A 134 -7.04 -3.55 -7.87
N PRO A 135 -6.96 -3.57 -9.21
CA PRO A 135 -8.08 -3.97 -10.05
C PRO A 135 -8.22 -5.50 -10.07
N PHE A 136 -9.25 -6.02 -9.39
CA PHE A 136 -9.52 -7.47 -9.24
C PHE A 136 -9.57 -8.20 -10.59
N ASN A 137 -10.08 -7.53 -11.62
CA ASN A 137 -10.22 -8.11 -12.95
C ASN A 137 -8.92 -8.65 -13.56
N ARG A 138 -7.75 -8.16 -13.14
CA ARG A 138 -6.44 -8.65 -13.62
C ARG A 138 -6.03 -10.00 -13.01
N PHE A 139 -6.76 -10.48 -11.99
CA PHE A 139 -6.38 -11.63 -11.18
C PHE A 139 -7.50 -12.68 -11.02
N LYS A 140 -8.57 -12.64 -11.84
CA LYS A 140 -9.74 -13.53 -11.72
C LYS A 140 -9.38 -15.02 -11.61
N ASP A 141 -8.35 -15.44 -12.33
CA ASP A 141 -7.90 -16.83 -12.40
C ASP A 141 -6.70 -17.13 -11.47
N ASN A 142 -6.25 -16.15 -10.68
CA ASN A 142 -5.11 -16.31 -9.78
C ASN A 142 -5.32 -15.61 -8.42
N PRO A 143 -6.10 -16.22 -7.51
CA PRO A 143 -6.37 -15.67 -6.19
C PRO A 143 -5.11 -15.48 -5.32
N GLU A 144 -4.09 -16.31 -5.50
CA GLU A 144 -2.83 -16.20 -4.75
C GLU A 144 -2.07 -14.94 -5.17
N ALA A 145 -1.95 -14.69 -6.48
CA ALA A 145 -1.38 -13.45 -6.98
C ALA A 145 -2.20 -12.23 -6.55
N PHE A 146 -3.53 -12.34 -6.56
CA PHE A 146 -4.39 -11.26 -6.05
C PHE A 146 -4.09 -10.93 -4.59
N ALA A 147 -4.05 -11.94 -3.71
CA ALA A 147 -3.77 -11.75 -2.29
C ALA A 147 -2.37 -11.15 -2.07
N ASN A 148 -1.37 -11.64 -2.80
CA ASN A 148 -0.01 -11.11 -2.73
C ASN A 148 0.04 -9.64 -3.15
N THR A 149 -0.64 -9.25 -4.23
CA THR A 149 -0.68 -7.85 -4.68
C THR A 149 -1.44 -6.96 -3.71
N VAL A 150 -2.59 -7.40 -3.20
CA VAL A 150 -3.41 -6.65 -2.23
C VAL A 150 -2.65 -6.35 -0.94
N LEU A 151 -1.80 -7.27 -0.49
CA LEU A 151 -1.10 -7.16 0.78
C LEU A 151 0.35 -6.67 0.63
N ALA A 152 0.85 -6.45 -0.58
CA ALA A 152 2.27 -6.20 -0.86
C ALA A 152 2.84 -5.04 -0.04
N GLU A 153 2.08 -3.95 0.08
CA GLU A 153 2.56 -2.73 0.73
C GLU A 153 2.24 -2.63 2.21
N LEU A 154 1.27 -3.39 2.68
CA LEU A 154 0.79 -3.30 4.05
C LEU A 154 1.91 -3.46 5.10
N PRO A 155 2.86 -4.42 4.96
CA PRO A 155 3.99 -4.52 5.90
C PRO A 155 4.82 -3.25 5.99
N ARG A 156 5.14 -2.62 4.85
CA ARG A 156 5.90 -1.36 4.80
C ARG A 156 5.12 -0.23 5.48
N GLN A 157 3.83 -0.09 5.18
CA GLN A 157 2.98 0.98 5.71
C GLN A 157 2.81 0.88 7.23
N VAL A 158 2.70 -0.34 7.78
CA VAL A 158 2.67 -0.61 9.22
C VAL A 158 4.00 -0.24 9.87
N GLU A 159 5.10 -0.71 9.30
CA GLU A 159 6.46 -0.48 9.80
C GLU A 159 6.81 1.01 9.81
N GLU A 160 6.52 1.72 8.71
CA GLU A 160 6.74 3.16 8.59
C GLU A 160 5.97 3.94 9.66
N PHE A 161 4.70 3.60 9.92
CA PHE A 161 3.93 4.25 10.98
C PHE A 161 4.58 4.08 12.35
N PHE A 162 4.80 2.85 12.81
CA PHE A 162 5.34 2.60 14.16
C PHE A 162 6.74 3.17 14.34
N ARG A 163 7.58 3.12 13.29
CA ARG A 163 8.89 3.77 13.29
C ARG A 163 8.78 5.29 13.52
N THR A 164 7.83 5.97 12.88
CA THR A 164 7.62 7.42 13.11
C THR A 164 7.11 7.75 14.51
N GLN A 165 6.45 6.80 15.17
CA GLN A 165 6.00 6.92 16.56
C GLN A 165 7.08 6.53 17.59
N GLY A 166 8.25 6.04 17.14
CA GLY A 166 9.29 5.53 18.03
C GLY A 166 8.91 4.24 18.77
N ILE A 167 8.00 3.45 18.20
CA ILE A 167 7.49 2.21 18.77
C ILE A 167 8.16 1.01 18.08
N SER A 168 8.68 0.07 18.87
CA SER A 168 9.33 -1.14 18.36
C SER A 168 8.35 -2.31 18.33
N PRO A 169 8.45 -3.27 17.39
CA PRO A 169 7.59 -4.45 17.40
C PRO A 169 7.66 -5.20 18.72
N ASN A 170 6.50 -5.61 19.25
CA ASN A 170 6.47 -6.49 20.41
C ASN A 170 7.05 -7.87 20.05
N PRO A 171 7.58 -8.63 21.05
CA PRO A 171 8.02 -9.99 20.83
C PRO A 171 6.92 -10.82 20.15
N GLY A 172 7.30 -11.63 19.17
CA GLY A 172 6.36 -12.54 18.54
C GLY A 172 5.70 -13.47 19.56
N PRO A 173 4.51 -14.02 19.26
CA PRO A 173 3.90 -15.02 20.10
C PRO A 173 4.90 -16.16 20.36
N VAL A 174 5.05 -16.54 21.62
CA VAL A 174 5.88 -17.70 21.98
C VAL A 174 5.18 -18.93 21.42
N VAL A 175 5.70 -19.48 20.32
CA VAL A 175 5.24 -20.75 19.79
C VAL A 175 5.86 -21.84 20.67
N ASP A 176 5.05 -22.56 21.45
CA ASP A 176 5.52 -23.78 22.09
C ASP A 176 5.77 -24.81 20.97
N VAL A 177 7.02 -25.26 20.85
CA VAL A 177 7.41 -26.27 19.87
C VAL A 177 6.63 -27.58 20.02
N ASN A 178 6.02 -27.83 21.19
CA ASN A 178 5.17 -29.00 21.43
C ASN A 178 3.77 -28.87 20.79
N ASP A 179 3.31 -27.65 20.47
CA ASP A 179 2.04 -27.42 19.76
C ASP A 179 2.17 -27.57 18.24
N ILE A 180 3.41 -27.75 17.73
CA ILE A 180 3.67 -28.09 16.32
C ILE A 180 3.34 -29.56 16.12
N GLN A 181 2.07 -29.87 15.88
CA GLN A 181 1.63 -31.17 15.39
C GLN A 181 2.14 -31.33 13.95
N ILE A 182 3.29 -31.98 13.77
CA ILE A 182 3.70 -32.46 12.45
C ILE A 182 2.75 -33.59 12.08
N THR A 183 1.76 -33.30 11.23
CA THR A 183 1.00 -34.36 10.56
C THR A 183 1.97 -35.13 9.64
N GLU A 184 2.36 -36.34 10.05
CA GLU A 184 3.26 -37.27 9.33
C GLU A 184 2.74 -37.74 7.95
N GLY A 185 1.69 -37.11 7.39
CA GLY A 185 1.08 -37.51 6.12
C GLY A 185 1.60 -36.79 4.86
N ALA A 186 2.46 -35.78 4.99
CA ALA A 186 2.81 -34.90 3.86
C ALA A 186 4.32 -34.80 3.55
N MET A 187 5.14 -35.77 3.96
CA MET A 187 6.55 -35.83 3.57
C MET A 187 6.82 -37.02 2.66
N GLY A 188 6.66 -36.78 1.35
CA GLY A 188 7.40 -37.53 0.34
C GLY A 188 8.89 -37.40 0.62
N SER A 189 9.59 -38.53 0.57
CA SER A 189 11.02 -38.69 0.80
C SER A 189 11.91 -37.55 0.26
N GLY A 190 12.61 -36.86 1.17
CA GLY A 190 13.76 -36.02 0.85
C GLY A 190 13.74 -34.63 1.49
N LEU A 191 13.98 -34.54 2.80
CA LEU A 191 14.39 -33.27 3.40
C LEU A 191 15.88 -33.04 3.09
N PRO A 192 16.30 -31.85 2.65
CA PRO A 192 17.72 -31.49 2.63
C PRO A 192 18.20 -31.29 4.08
N ASP A 193 19.36 -31.87 4.38
CA ASP A 193 20.03 -31.79 5.68
C ASP A 193 20.32 -30.31 6.04
N PHE A 194 19.65 -29.79 7.07
CA PHE A 194 19.97 -28.47 7.63
C PHE A 194 21.08 -28.62 8.67
N GLN A 195 22.31 -28.20 8.31
CA GLN A 195 23.39 -28.06 9.29
C GLN A 195 23.24 -26.76 10.09
N PRO A 196 23.29 -26.79 11.44
CA PRO A 196 23.20 -25.58 12.24
C PRO A 196 24.45 -24.71 12.09
N PHE A 197 24.23 -23.39 12.02
CA PHE A 197 25.26 -22.37 11.94
C PHE A 197 26.03 -22.31 13.27
N ASN A 198 27.26 -22.82 13.30
CA ASN A 198 28.12 -22.76 14.48
C ASN A 198 28.96 -21.47 14.47
N GLN A 199 28.88 -20.68 15.54
CA GLN A 199 29.71 -19.49 15.73
C GLN A 199 31.15 -19.87 16.10
N GLY A 200 32.09 -19.57 15.19
CA GLY A 200 33.43 -19.06 15.48
C GLY A 200 34.56 -20.06 15.80
N SER A 201 35.54 -20.15 14.88
CA SER A 201 36.97 -20.17 15.21
C SER A 201 37.85 -19.92 13.98
N GLN A 202 38.88 -19.10 14.16
CA GLN A 202 39.89 -18.66 13.20
C GLN A 202 40.75 -19.81 12.66
N GLN A 203 41.11 -19.81 11.36
CA GLN A 203 42.51 -19.78 10.85
C GLN A 203 42.64 -20.10 9.35
N GLN A 204 43.26 -19.13 8.65
CA GLN A 204 44.30 -19.22 7.60
C GLN A 204 44.26 -20.31 6.51
N GLY A 205 44.09 -19.84 5.26
CA GLY A 205 45.03 -20.13 4.16
C GLY A 205 44.69 -21.25 3.18
N GLN A 206 44.25 -20.89 1.96
CA GLN A 206 45.01 -21.04 0.69
C GLN A 206 44.11 -20.71 -0.51
N GLN A 207 44.67 -19.95 -1.45
CA GLN A 207 44.03 -19.48 -2.68
C GLN A 207 43.66 -20.65 -3.60
N GLN A 208 42.43 -20.68 -4.09
CA GLN A 208 42.08 -21.37 -5.34
C GLN A 208 41.50 -20.39 -6.35
N MET A 209 42.12 -20.44 -7.52
CA MET A 209 42.02 -19.56 -8.68
C MET A 209 40.73 -19.86 -9.44
N TYR A 210 39.87 -18.86 -9.68
CA TYR A 210 38.75 -18.99 -10.61
C TYR A 210 39.21 -18.68 -12.04
N PRO A 211 38.76 -19.43 -13.07
CA PRO A 211 39.10 -19.13 -14.46
C PRO A 211 38.48 -17.79 -14.90
N GLN A 212 39.29 -16.91 -15.50
CA GLN A 212 38.79 -15.71 -16.17
C GLN A 212 38.03 -16.09 -17.45
N GLN A 213 36.82 -15.56 -17.60
CA GLN A 213 36.12 -15.55 -18.88
C GLN A 213 36.65 -14.41 -19.78
N PRO A 214 36.69 -14.58 -21.11
CA PRO A 214 37.22 -13.55 -22.01
C PRO A 214 36.36 -12.29 -22.03
N GLN A 215 36.98 -11.12 -21.83
CA GLN A 215 36.36 -9.82 -22.07
C GLN A 215 36.19 -9.62 -23.59
N GLN A 216 34.94 -9.61 -24.06
CA GLN A 216 34.61 -9.01 -25.36
C GLN A 216 34.38 -7.50 -25.19
N SER A 217 35.13 -6.75 -25.99
CA SER A 217 35.19 -5.29 -26.02
C SER A 217 33.90 -4.68 -26.57
N TYR A 218 33.21 -3.87 -25.77
CA TYR A 218 32.23 -2.88 -26.23
C TYR A 218 32.63 -1.51 -25.70
N ASN A 219 33.64 -0.91 -26.33
CA ASN A 219 34.01 0.50 -26.15
C ASN A 219 34.15 1.15 -27.53
N GLN A 220 33.06 1.74 -28.03
CA GLN A 220 33.04 2.99 -28.81
C GLN A 220 31.61 3.25 -29.33
N GLN A 221 30.78 3.90 -28.51
CA GLN A 221 29.63 4.69 -29.00
C GLN A 221 28.99 5.65 -27.96
N GLY A 222 29.49 5.70 -26.72
CA GLY A 222 28.91 6.54 -25.66
C GLY A 222 29.43 7.98 -25.52
N GLN A 223 30.42 8.43 -26.32
CA GLN A 223 31.05 9.75 -26.13
C GLN A 223 30.46 10.92 -26.94
N TYR A 224 29.36 10.72 -27.70
CA TYR A 224 28.73 11.81 -28.47
C TYR A 224 27.51 12.47 -27.82
N GLN A 225 27.11 12.12 -26.58
CA GLN A 225 25.92 12.72 -25.94
C GLN A 225 26.18 13.58 -24.70
N GLN A 226 27.41 13.68 -24.20
CA GLN A 226 27.72 14.54 -23.04
C GLN A 226 28.15 15.98 -23.39
N GLN A 227 28.33 16.33 -24.67
CA GLN A 227 28.64 17.72 -25.05
C GLN A 227 27.42 18.62 -25.27
N ASN A 228 26.18 18.10 -25.21
CA ASN A 228 24.99 18.87 -25.57
C ASN A 228 24.11 19.34 -24.40
N TYR A 229 24.52 19.13 -23.14
CA TYR A 229 23.76 19.56 -21.96
C TYR A 229 24.23 20.87 -21.30
N ASN A 230 25.17 21.59 -21.91
CA ASN A 230 25.69 22.86 -21.38
C ASN A 230 25.31 24.11 -22.21
N HIS A 231 24.28 24.06 -23.05
CA HIS A 231 23.89 25.22 -23.88
C HIS A 231 22.38 25.50 -23.99
N GLN A 232 21.58 25.25 -22.94
CA GLN A 232 20.22 25.79 -22.86
C GLN A 232 19.98 26.48 -21.52
N GLY A 233 20.50 27.70 -21.43
CA GLY A 233 20.30 28.63 -20.34
C GLY A 233 20.46 30.07 -20.82
N GLN A 234 19.63 30.51 -21.77
CA GLN A 234 19.41 31.93 -22.04
C GLN A 234 17.92 32.16 -22.32
N TYR A 235 17.25 32.78 -21.35
CA TYR A 235 15.94 33.40 -21.58
C TYR A 235 16.15 34.66 -22.45
N PRO A 236 15.29 34.93 -23.45
CA PRO A 236 15.31 36.22 -24.13
C PRO A 236 14.88 37.34 -23.17
N PRO A 237 15.45 38.55 -23.28
CA PRO A 237 15.06 39.68 -22.44
C PRO A 237 13.60 40.09 -22.71
N GLN A 238 12.84 40.31 -21.64
CA GLN A 238 11.50 40.87 -21.69
C GLN A 238 11.56 42.31 -22.24
N GLN A 239 10.84 42.57 -23.34
CA GLN A 239 10.66 43.92 -23.86
C GLN A 239 9.76 44.70 -22.90
N GLN A 240 10.27 45.82 -22.38
CA GLN A 240 9.46 46.82 -21.70
C GLN A 240 8.55 47.53 -22.70
N PRO A 241 7.28 47.85 -22.36
CA PRO A 241 6.42 48.63 -23.23
C PRO A 241 6.93 50.08 -23.30
N ASN A 242 7.16 50.56 -24.52
CA ASN A 242 7.55 51.94 -24.79
C ASN A 242 6.38 52.88 -24.49
N PRO A 243 6.53 53.90 -23.62
CA PRO A 243 5.58 54.99 -23.52
C PRO A 243 5.79 55.95 -24.70
N TYR A 244 4.74 56.62 -25.18
CA TYR A 244 4.67 57.41 -26.44
C TYR A 244 4.57 56.51 -27.70
N GLY A 245 3.55 56.53 -28.55
CA GLY A 245 2.50 57.51 -28.85
C GLY A 245 2.51 57.76 -30.36
N GLN A 246 1.48 57.29 -31.08
CA GLN A 246 0.86 57.90 -32.28
C GLN A 246 -0.33 57.07 -32.73
#